data_AF-A0A532ERK1-F1
#
_entry.id   AF-A0A532ERK1-F1
#
_cell.length_a   1.000
_cell.length_b   1.000
_cell.length_c   1.000
_cell.angle_alpha   90.00
_cell.angle_beta   90.00
_cell.angle_gamma   90.00
#
_symmetry.space_group_name_H-M   'P 1'
#
loop_
_entity.id
_entity.type
_entity.pdbx_description
1 polymer ?
#
loop_
_entity_poly.entity_id
_entity_poly.type
_entity_poly.pdbx_seq_one_letter_code
_entity_poly.pdbx_strand_id
1 'polypeptide(L)'
;MPRFFHVAPILLSPGSVILPGNWGRILRVYFQANDVLFREYVLEETRRSKFPEKPSRLNAVFLLETFEEALWYKNNLANTNLVYEVDAETEGVVIHRGDYTKVSPVNQPMLDAVPRYAEEYWSRIPTERIEVVFPNAVTVVAKRD
;
A
#
# COMPACT_ATOMS: atom_id res chain seq x y z
N MET A 1 -8.11 4.80 -18.64
CA MET A 1 -7.44 4.28 -17.44
C MET A 1 -6.84 5.44 -16.67
N PRO A 2 -7.18 5.63 -15.39
CA PRO A 2 -6.46 6.57 -14.54
C PRO A 2 -5.00 6.16 -14.38
N ARG A 3 -4.15 7.18 -14.31
CA ARG A 3 -2.71 7.06 -14.11
C ARG A 3 -2.39 7.18 -12.64
N PHE A 4 -1.60 6.24 -12.14
CA PHE A 4 -1.07 6.23 -10.79
C PHE A 4 0.44 6.00 -10.83
N PHE A 5 1.04 6.00 -9.65
CA PHE A 5 2.46 5.72 -9.45
C PHE A 5 2.67 4.53 -8.53
N HIS A 6 3.62 3.68 -8.86
CA HIS A 6 4.05 2.54 -8.04
C HIS A 6 5.54 2.65 -7.75
N VAL A 7 5.93 2.40 -6.50
CA VAL A 7 7.33 2.50 -6.06
C VAL A 7 7.86 1.12 -5.69
N ALA A 8 8.88 0.64 -6.40
CA ALA A 8 9.36 -0.73 -6.23
C ALA A 8 10.89 -0.87 -6.42
N PRO A 9 11.54 -1.85 -5.75
CA PRO A 9 12.98 -2.10 -5.86
C PRO A 9 13.36 -2.97 -7.07
N ILE A 10 12.40 -3.29 -7.94
CA ILE A 10 12.59 -4.17 -9.09
C ILE A 10 12.66 -3.34 -10.37
N LEU A 11 13.47 -3.78 -11.33
CA LEU A 11 13.55 -3.17 -12.66
C LEU A 11 12.37 -3.66 -13.51
N LEU A 12 11.51 -2.73 -13.92
CA LEU A 12 10.36 -3.00 -14.76
C LEU A 12 10.44 -2.20 -16.06
N SER A 13 9.99 -2.82 -17.15
CA SER A 13 9.87 -2.15 -18.46
C SER A 13 8.42 -1.76 -18.73
N PRO A 14 8.16 -0.74 -19.57
CA PRO A 14 6.83 -0.47 -20.09
C PRO A 14 6.15 -1.75 -20.63
N GLY A 15 4.88 -1.93 -20.32
CA GLY A 15 4.10 -3.14 -20.62
C GLY A 15 4.23 -4.25 -19.57
N SER A 16 5.12 -4.13 -18.57
CA SER A 16 5.18 -5.09 -17.46
C SER A 16 3.89 -5.05 -16.65
N VAL A 17 3.40 -6.23 -16.25
CA VAL A 17 2.21 -6.36 -15.40
C VAL A 17 2.64 -6.61 -13.96
N ILE A 18 2.13 -5.79 -13.04
CA ILE A 18 2.34 -5.94 -11.60
C ILE A 18 1.10 -6.60 -11.02
N LEU A 19 1.27 -7.82 -10.48
CA LEU A 19 0.18 -8.57 -9.84
C LEU A 19 0.01 -8.15 -8.37
N PRO A 20 -1.23 -8.15 -7.85
CA PRO A 20 -1.50 -7.88 -6.44
C PRO A 20 -0.92 -8.97 -5.53
N GLY A 21 -0.66 -8.61 -4.27
CA GLY A 21 -0.38 -9.57 -3.21
C GLY A 21 1.09 -9.95 -3.00
N ASN A 22 2.03 -9.34 -3.73
CA ASN A 22 3.46 -9.57 -3.48
C ASN A 22 3.86 -9.23 -2.03
N TRP A 23 3.26 -8.19 -1.43
CA TRP A 23 3.50 -7.84 -0.03
C TRP A 23 3.02 -8.94 0.93
N GLY A 24 1.79 -9.42 0.79
CA GLY A 24 1.29 -10.54 1.59
C GLY A 24 2.11 -11.82 1.40
N ARG A 25 2.58 -12.10 0.18
CA ARG A 25 3.48 -13.22 -0.11
C ARG A 25 4.79 -13.12 0.67
N ILE A 26 5.42 -11.94 0.70
CA ILE A 26 6.66 -11.69 1.47
C ILE A 26 6.42 -11.87 2.97
N LEU A 27 5.32 -11.31 3.50
CA LEU A 27 5.01 -11.41 4.92
C LEU A 27 4.83 -12.86 5.39
N ARG A 28 4.28 -13.73 4.54
CA ARG A 28 4.10 -15.16 4.84
C ARG A 28 5.40 -15.97 4.88
N VAL A 29 6.54 -15.39 4.48
CA VAL A 29 7.85 -16.02 4.60
C VAL A 29 8.44 -15.83 6.01
N TYR A 30 7.95 -14.88 6.80
CA TYR A 30 8.42 -14.71 8.17
C TYR A 30 7.97 -15.88 9.05
N PHE A 31 8.94 -16.59 9.62
CA PHE A 31 8.72 -17.67 10.59
C PHE A 31 8.62 -17.16 12.04
N GLN A 32 9.01 -15.91 12.29
CA GLN A 32 8.95 -15.25 13.59
C GLN A 32 8.14 -13.97 13.48
N ALA A 33 7.37 -13.68 14.52
CA ALA A 33 6.67 -12.41 14.62
C ALA A 33 7.68 -11.25 14.66
N ASN A 34 7.38 -10.21 13.90
CA ASN A 34 8.06 -8.94 13.95
C ASN A 34 7.01 -7.82 13.86
N ASP A 35 7.46 -6.59 14.10
CA ASP A 35 6.61 -5.40 14.15
C ASP A 35 5.78 -5.22 12.88
N VAL A 36 6.36 -5.51 11.71
CA VAL A 36 5.68 -5.41 10.42
C VAL A 36 4.59 -6.47 10.28
N LEU A 37 4.89 -7.72 10.63
CA LEU A 37 3.92 -8.82 10.58
C LEU A 37 2.76 -8.58 11.56
N PHE A 38 3.06 -8.13 12.78
CA PHE A 38 2.04 -7.78 13.77
C PHE A 38 1.15 -6.63 13.28
N ARG A 39 1.75 -5.55 12.75
CA ARG A 39 1.02 -4.42 12.17
C ARG A 39 0.05 -4.86 11.08
N GLU A 40 0.53 -5.63 10.12
CA GLU A 40 -0.27 -6.06 8.96
C GLU A 40 -1.34 -7.09 9.36
N TYR A 41 -1.06 -7.92 10.36
CA TYR A 41 -2.07 -8.79 10.97
C TYR A 41 -3.22 -7.97 11.58
N VAL A 42 -2.91 -6.98 12.42
CA VAL A 42 -3.94 -6.14 13.05
C VAL A 42 -4.72 -5.34 12.00
N LEU A 43 -4.04 -4.79 10.98
CA LEU A 43 -4.71 -4.12 9.86
C LEU A 43 -5.69 -5.05 9.14
N GLU A 44 -5.30 -6.27 8.81
CA GLU A 44 -6.16 -7.22 8.13
C GLU A 44 -7.32 -7.70 9.01
N GLU A 45 -7.10 -7.98 10.30
CA GLU A 45 -8.18 -8.38 11.21
C GLU A 45 -9.20 -7.25 11.43
N THR A 46 -8.75 -5.99 11.56
CA THR A 46 -9.66 -4.84 11.61
C THR A 46 -10.46 -4.70 10.31
N ARG A 47 -9.82 -4.86 9.14
CA ARG A 47 -10.50 -4.85 7.86
C ARG A 47 -11.57 -5.94 7.79
N ARG A 48 -11.22 -7.19 8.09
CA ARG A 48 -12.13 -8.34 8.03
C ARG A 48 -13.33 -8.18 8.95
N SER A 49 -13.12 -7.63 10.14
CA SER A 49 -14.18 -7.52 11.16
C SER A 49 -15.10 -6.33 10.96
N LYS A 50 -14.59 -5.19 10.46
CA LYS A 50 -15.34 -3.92 10.41
C LYS A 50 -15.53 -3.32 9.03
N PHE A 51 -14.63 -3.63 8.09
CA PHE A 51 -14.62 -3.07 6.74
C PHE A 51 -14.43 -4.15 5.66
N PRO A 52 -15.21 -5.25 5.69
CA PRO A 52 -14.98 -6.43 4.87
C PRO A 52 -15.07 -6.15 3.35
N GLU A 53 -15.76 -5.07 2.97
CA GLU A 53 -15.92 -4.60 1.60
C GLU A 53 -14.66 -3.96 1.01
N LYS A 54 -13.72 -3.49 1.86
CA LYS A 54 -12.48 -2.85 1.40
C LYS A 54 -11.46 -3.90 0.97
N PRO A 55 -10.59 -3.60 -0.02
CA PRO A 55 -9.56 -4.53 -0.48
C PRO A 55 -8.54 -4.84 0.61
N SER A 56 -8.02 -6.07 0.63
CA SER A 56 -6.95 -6.47 1.54
C SER A 56 -5.60 -5.93 1.08
N ARG A 57 -4.85 -5.29 1.99
CA ARG A 57 -3.44 -4.90 1.79
C ARG A 57 -2.55 -6.10 1.46
N LEU A 58 -2.90 -7.28 1.95
CA LEU A 58 -2.16 -8.51 1.72
C LEU A 58 -2.38 -9.09 0.31
N ASN A 59 -3.40 -8.59 -0.40
CA ASN A 59 -3.75 -8.99 -1.77
C ASN A 59 -4.03 -7.77 -2.64
N ALA A 60 -3.11 -6.81 -2.66
CA ALA A 60 -3.22 -5.58 -3.43
C ALA A 60 -1.89 -5.16 -4.07
N VAL A 61 -1.99 -4.21 -4.98
CA VAL A 61 -0.92 -3.31 -5.43
C VAL A 61 -1.09 -1.99 -4.70
N PHE A 62 0.01 -1.43 -4.20
CA PHE A 62 0.02 -0.10 -3.58
C PHE A 62 0.34 0.95 -4.62
N LEU A 63 -0.52 1.94 -4.74
CA LEU A 63 -0.39 3.02 -5.71
C LEU A 63 -0.40 4.39 -5.02
N LEU A 64 0.15 5.39 -5.68
CA LEU A 64 0.16 6.79 -5.27
C LEU A 64 -0.48 7.62 -6.38
N GLU A 65 -1.27 8.62 -6.01
CA GLU A 65 -2.08 9.37 -6.98
C GLU A 65 -1.28 10.40 -7.78
N THR A 66 -0.15 10.87 -7.24
CA THR A 66 0.67 11.91 -7.86
C THR A 66 2.14 11.53 -7.91
N PHE A 67 2.86 12.11 -8.87
CA PHE A 67 4.29 11.89 -9.00
C PHE A 67 5.05 12.50 -7.83
N GLU A 68 4.62 13.65 -7.34
CA GLU A 68 5.19 14.35 -6.19
C GLU A 68 5.13 13.47 -4.94
N GLU A 69 4.00 12.80 -4.71
CA GLU A 69 3.83 11.89 -3.59
C GLU A 69 4.70 10.64 -3.74
N ALA A 70 4.81 10.10 -4.96
CA ALA A 70 5.69 8.98 -5.26
C ALA A 70 7.18 9.30 -5.06
N LEU A 71 7.60 10.49 -5.48
CA LEU A 71 8.95 10.96 -5.28
C LEU A 71 9.24 11.19 -3.80
N TRP A 72 8.28 11.75 -3.05
CA TRP A 72 8.40 11.88 -1.60
C TRP A 72 8.52 10.51 -0.93
N TYR A 73 7.64 9.57 -1.25
CA TYR A 73 7.65 8.22 -0.69
C TYR A 73 8.99 7.53 -0.96
N LYS A 74 9.46 7.55 -2.22
CA LYS A 74 10.78 7.03 -2.60
C LYS A 74 11.88 7.66 -1.75
N ASN A 75 11.96 8.98 -1.71
CA ASN A 75 13.11 9.65 -1.08
C ASN A 75 13.14 9.54 0.45
N ASN A 76 11.99 9.30 1.10
CA ASN A 76 11.90 9.27 2.57
C ASN A 76 11.73 7.87 3.15
N LEU A 77 11.06 6.95 2.44
CA LEU A 77 10.67 5.63 2.97
C LEU A 77 11.24 4.46 2.16
N ALA A 78 11.66 4.70 0.92
CA ALA A 78 12.07 3.63 -0.01
C ALA A 78 13.19 4.11 -0.95
N ASN A 79 14.29 4.60 -0.37
CA ASN A 79 15.35 5.32 -1.07
C ASN A 79 16.05 4.54 -2.19
N THR A 80 16.05 3.21 -2.13
CA THR A 80 16.59 2.33 -3.18
C THR A 80 15.60 1.99 -4.29
N ASN A 81 14.34 2.41 -4.15
CA ASN A 81 13.29 2.03 -5.09
C ASN A 81 13.23 3.00 -6.28
N LEU A 82 12.52 2.55 -7.31
CA LEU A 82 12.26 3.29 -8.55
C LEU A 82 10.78 3.67 -8.61
N VAL A 83 10.47 4.79 -9.26
CA VAL A 83 9.10 5.25 -9.48
C VAL A 83 8.64 4.81 -10.86
N TYR A 84 7.46 4.20 -10.92
CA TYR A 84 6.81 3.77 -12.15
C TYR A 84 5.46 4.45 -12.28
N GLU A 85 5.18 5.03 -13.44
CA GLU A 85 3.81 5.38 -13.82
C GLU A 85 3.11 4.12 -14.30
N VAL A 86 1.88 3.91 -13.83
CA VAL A 86 1.09 2.72 -14.13
C VAL A 86 -0.34 3.09 -14.52
N ASP A 87 -0.91 2.28 -15.41
CA ASP A 87 -2.33 2.30 -15.72
C ASP A 87 -3.04 1.27 -14.84
N ALA A 88 -4.12 1.72 -14.18
CA ALA A 88 -5.00 0.89 -13.37
C ALA A 88 -6.44 1.07 -13.82
N GLU A 89 -7.18 -0.03 -14.07
CA GLU A 89 -8.59 0.05 -14.44
C GLU A 89 -9.46 0.16 -13.18
N THR A 90 -10.05 1.33 -12.94
CA THR A 90 -10.79 1.61 -11.69
C THR A 90 -12.30 1.51 -11.85
N GLU A 91 -12.82 1.42 -13.07
CA GLU A 91 -14.27 1.33 -13.28
C GLU A 91 -14.85 0.09 -12.59
N GLY A 92 -15.80 0.29 -11.69
CA GLY A 92 -16.43 -0.80 -10.92
C GLY A 92 -15.54 -1.47 -9.87
N VAL A 93 -14.31 -0.99 -9.65
CA VAL A 93 -13.37 -1.60 -8.69
C VAL A 93 -13.45 -0.90 -7.33
N VAL A 94 -13.65 -1.69 -6.27
CA VAL A 94 -13.57 -1.18 -4.89
C VAL A 94 -12.10 -0.97 -4.51
N ILE A 95 -11.74 0.29 -4.26
CA ILE A 95 -10.41 0.71 -3.83
C ILE A 95 -10.46 1.32 -2.44
N HIS A 96 -9.33 1.30 -1.73
CA HIS A 96 -9.20 2.02 -0.47
C HIS A 96 -8.09 3.07 -0.56
N ARG A 97 -8.35 4.26 -0.02
CA ARG A 97 -7.35 5.31 0.20
C ARG A 97 -7.05 5.38 1.67
N GLY A 98 -5.80 5.14 2.04
CA GLY A 98 -5.33 5.17 3.42
C GLY A 98 -4.13 6.11 3.58
N ASP A 99 -3.92 6.62 4.79
CA ASP A 99 -2.71 7.36 5.14
C ASP A 99 -1.59 6.36 5.51
N TYR A 100 -0.60 6.21 4.64
CA TYR A 100 0.45 5.22 4.82
C TYR A 100 1.47 5.60 5.91
N THR A 101 1.46 6.84 6.41
CA THR A 101 2.32 7.25 7.54
C THR A 101 1.70 6.89 8.89
N LYS A 102 0.39 6.68 8.93
CA LYS A 102 -0.37 6.37 10.16
C LYS A 102 -0.53 4.87 10.41
N VAL A 103 0.32 4.03 9.83
CA VAL A 103 0.30 2.57 10.07
C VAL A 103 1.40 2.10 11.01
N SER A 104 2.45 2.89 11.25
CA SER A 104 3.58 2.51 12.10
C SER A 104 3.75 3.49 13.26
N PRO A 105 3.48 3.09 14.52
CA PRO A 105 3.62 3.97 15.66
C PRO A 105 5.07 4.37 15.91
N VAL A 106 5.28 5.66 16.21
CA VAL A 106 6.57 6.22 16.64
C VAL A 106 6.44 6.60 18.12
N ASN A 107 7.40 6.17 18.93
CA ASN A 107 7.47 6.45 20.37
C ASN A 107 6.20 6.06 21.15
N GLN A 108 5.49 5.01 20.71
CA GLN A 108 4.28 4.50 21.37
C GLN A 108 4.31 2.96 21.43
N PRO A 109 3.76 2.34 22.49
CA PRO A 109 3.62 0.89 22.55
C PRO A 109 2.78 0.37 21.40
N MET A 110 3.31 -0.61 20.66
CA MET A 110 2.64 -1.16 19.47
C MET A 110 1.29 -1.78 19.79
N LEU A 111 1.18 -2.48 20.93
CA LEU A 111 -0.04 -3.17 21.34
C LEU A 111 -1.23 -2.20 21.48
N ASP A 112 -0.97 -0.97 21.93
CA ASP A 112 -2.00 0.05 22.13
C ASP A 112 -2.24 0.88 20.87
N ALA A 113 -1.15 1.24 20.16
CA ALA A 113 -1.23 2.18 19.06
C ALA A 113 -1.71 1.54 17.74
N VAL A 114 -1.25 0.32 17.42
CA VAL A 114 -1.56 -0.34 16.15
C VAL A 114 -3.06 -0.60 15.96
N PRO A 115 -3.84 -1.08 16.96
CA PRO A 115 -5.28 -1.26 16.79
C PRO A 115 -6.02 0.05 16.47
N ARG A 116 -5.67 1.14 17.15
CA ARG A 116 -6.23 2.46 16.88
C ARG A 116 -5.88 2.93 15.47
N TYR A 117 -4.62 2.79 15.09
CA TYR A 117 -4.14 3.16 13.75
C TYR A 117 -4.80 2.35 12.64
N ALA A 118 -5.04 1.05 12.87
CA ALA A 118 -5.79 0.22 11.93
C ALA A 118 -7.23 0.70 11.74
N GLU A 119 -7.92 1.06 12.82
CA GLU A 119 -9.27 1.64 12.73
C GLU A 119 -9.26 2.94 11.92
N GLU A 120 -8.33 3.84 12.23
CA GLU A 120 -8.20 5.14 11.56
C GLU A 120 -7.88 4.97 10.08
N TYR A 121 -6.96 4.07 9.75
CA TYR A 121 -6.56 3.77 8.38
C TYR A 121 -7.77 3.37 7.53
N TRP A 122 -8.61 2.43 8.01
CA TRP A 122 -9.73 1.92 7.23
C TRP A 122 -10.97 2.84 7.20
N SER A 123 -11.18 3.61 8.27
CA SER A 123 -12.41 4.41 8.45
C SER A 123 -12.31 5.85 7.95
N ARG A 124 -11.12 6.47 8.01
CA ARG A 124 -10.97 7.89 7.68
C ARG A 124 -10.68 8.11 6.20
N ILE A 125 -11.12 9.26 5.70
CA ILE A 125 -10.67 9.79 4.41
C ILE A 125 -9.36 10.52 4.68
N PRO A 126 -8.21 10.04 4.16
CA PRO A 126 -6.94 10.71 4.37
C PRO A 126 -6.88 12.02 3.57
N THR A 127 -6.21 13.02 4.14
CA THR A 127 -5.99 14.33 3.48
C THR A 127 -4.53 14.55 3.07
N GLU A 128 -3.64 13.65 3.48
CA GLU A 128 -2.21 13.68 3.23
C GLU A 128 -1.69 12.24 3.12
N ARG A 129 -0.52 12.06 2.49
CA ARG A 129 0.21 10.79 2.44
C ARG A 129 -0.67 9.61 2.05
N ILE A 130 -1.40 9.80 0.96
CA ILE A 130 -2.42 8.87 0.49
C ILE A 130 -1.77 7.76 -0.31
N GLU A 131 -1.95 6.51 0.12
CA GLU A 131 -1.79 5.34 -0.73
C GLU A 131 -3.15 4.80 -1.16
N VAL A 132 -3.20 4.25 -2.36
CA VAL A 132 -4.34 3.49 -2.87
C VAL A 132 -4.02 2.00 -2.76
N VAL A 133 -4.84 1.28 -2.01
CA VAL A 133 -4.87 -0.17 -1.97
C VAL A 133 -5.73 -0.65 -3.12
N PHE A 134 -5.09 -1.15 -4.18
CA PHE A 134 -5.74 -1.52 -5.43
C PHE A 134 -5.73 -3.06 -5.61
N PRO A 135 -6.89 -3.73 -5.73
CA PRO A 135 -6.95 -5.20 -5.67
C PRO A 135 -6.56 -5.92 -6.97
N ASN A 136 -6.47 -5.19 -8.09
CA ASN A 136 -6.25 -5.78 -9.41
C ASN A 136 -4.81 -5.57 -9.90
N ALA A 137 -4.46 -6.23 -11.00
CA ALA A 137 -3.19 -6.01 -11.66
C ALA A 137 -3.12 -4.62 -12.30
N VAL A 138 -1.92 -4.06 -12.39
CA VAL A 138 -1.65 -2.78 -13.08
C VAL A 138 -0.57 -2.96 -14.14
N THR A 139 -0.58 -2.09 -15.16
CA THR A 139 0.40 -2.14 -16.25
C THR A 139 1.36 -0.96 -16.14
N VAL A 140 2.66 -1.23 -16.22
CA VAL A 140 3.69 -0.19 -16.23
C VAL A 140 3.64 0.56 -17.55
N VAL A 141 3.54 1.89 -17.48
CA VAL A 141 3.53 2.80 -18.64
C VAL A 141 4.92 3.35 -18.88
N ALA A 142 5.59 3.81 -17.82
CA ALA A 142 6.91 4.40 -17.90
C ALA A 142 7.64 4.32 -16.56
N LYS A 143 8.98 4.33 -16.63
CA LYS A 143 9.81 4.66 -15.47
C LYS A 143 9.90 6.19 -15.35
N ARG A 144 9.81 6.70 -14.13
CA ARG A 144 10.02 8.12 -13.80
C ARG A 144 11.24 8.22 -12.88
N ASP A 145 12.12 9.17 -13.18
CA ASP A 145 13.36 9.43 -12.42
C ASP A 145 13.18 10.61 -11.45
#